data_AF-A0A330GNI7-F1
#
_entry.id   AF-A0A330GNI7-F1
#
_cell.length_a   1.000
_cell.length_b   1.000
_cell.length_c   1.000
_cell.angle_alpha   90.00
_cell.angle_beta   90.00
_cell.angle_gamma   90.00
#
_symmetry.space_group_name_H-M   'P 1'
#
loop_
_entity.id
_entity.type
_entity.pdbx_description
1 polymer ?
#
loop_
_entity_poly.entity_id
_entity_poly.type
_entity_poly.pdbx_seq_one_letter_code
_entity_poly.pdbx_strand_id
1 'polypeptide(L)'
;MDEPVPGTDEKQAVLESLAILYPWIRAFYSRPIRDYAIRLFEAPASEALPEIRRHALTKLLGVIRTAGKRNGLSVEAVTRICQELEARRVLQTGPHLLMLLDPEAYYTHIFSLVGLAGHGCSTYLSYAVSTVSLVEKARKGPGWLTVEGNPINVFGLSRSRMIGYSLLTGPGSYQFELTPPEQGVEGEALALLRKFLPRGQFVRPAHAIKAANLMLWPKLFGNRFAFLQIDDEDIADLVADHLLDEDSWLRTRLLEHPKLALNILAEIDKLADGPWGGWLARSTDFFWLYERGRRLPLRLAAGELIDQASGTRVARFAAPDIVDRLRDRTLIPNLLVMFLVVSILPSVRALGGSHQPVYFPLMRYILFNALKGANIDADLRHALANDDVPGAWGHRVIESGDEPFELLRNDGIVETSDLIDRFGAVPFAEACGSMSGFISDTSWQDLQTGLRKQAIAATDPEWGFS
;
A
#
# COMPACT_ATOMS: atom_id res chain seq x y z
N MET A 1 -34.39 -9.39 -26.30
CA MET A 1 -33.94 -7.99 -26.24
C MET A 1 -33.63 -7.80 -24.77
N ASP A 2 -32.38 -8.08 -24.40
CA ASP A 2 -31.97 -8.14 -22.99
C ASP A 2 -31.86 -6.71 -22.46
N GLU A 3 -32.45 -6.46 -21.29
CA GLU A 3 -32.28 -5.20 -20.57
C GLU A 3 -30.79 -5.03 -20.20
N PRO A 4 -30.22 -3.82 -20.36
CA PRO A 4 -28.84 -3.57 -19.98
C PRO A 4 -28.69 -3.76 -18.47
N VAL A 5 -27.73 -4.58 -18.05
CA VAL A 5 -27.38 -4.77 -16.64
C VAL A 5 -26.91 -3.40 -16.08
N PRO A 6 -27.56 -2.87 -15.03
CA PRO A 6 -27.17 -1.60 -14.42
C PRO A 6 -25.69 -1.61 -14.02
N GLY A 7 -24.92 -0.59 -14.41
CA GLY A 7 -23.50 -0.44 -14.05
C GLY A 7 -22.48 -0.87 -15.12
N THR A 8 -22.94 -1.47 -16.23
CA THR A 8 -22.04 -1.89 -17.33
C THR A 8 -21.34 -0.70 -18.02
N ASP A 9 -22.09 0.39 -18.27
CA ASP A 9 -21.57 1.59 -18.92
C ASP A 9 -20.58 2.36 -18.02
N GLU A 10 -20.83 2.39 -16.71
CA GLU A 10 -19.96 3.05 -15.72
C GLU A 10 -18.63 2.32 -15.57
N LYS A 11 -18.67 0.99 -15.49
CA LYS A 11 -17.47 0.14 -15.50
C LYS A 11 -16.65 0.35 -16.77
N GLN A 12 -17.31 0.34 -17.93
CA GLN A 12 -16.65 0.56 -19.21
C GLN A 12 -15.98 1.95 -19.27
N ALA A 13 -16.64 2.99 -18.75
CA ALA A 13 -16.05 4.32 -18.66
C ALA A 13 -14.79 4.37 -17.77
N VAL A 14 -14.77 3.64 -16.64
CA VAL A 14 -13.57 3.55 -15.79
C VAL A 14 -12.44 2.84 -16.52
N LEU A 15 -12.71 1.70 -17.17
CA LEU A 15 -11.72 0.99 -17.97
C LEU A 15 -11.19 1.87 -19.10
N GLU A 16 -12.04 2.64 -19.77
CA GLU A 16 -11.60 3.60 -20.78
C GLU A 16 -10.71 4.69 -20.21
N SER A 17 -11.02 5.27 -19.04
CA SER A 17 -10.14 6.22 -18.37
C SER A 17 -8.79 5.61 -17.99
N LEU A 18 -8.79 4.39 -17.45
CA LEU A 18 -7.54 3.66 -17.17
C LEU A 18 -6.75 3.42 -18.46
N ALA A 19 -7.40 3.08 -19.57
CA ALA A 19 -6.73 2.89 -20.86
C ALA A 19 -6.28 4.20 -21.52
N ILE A 20 -6.89 5.35 -21.21
CA ILE A 20 -6.39 6.65 -21.66
C ILE A 20 -5.09 6.97 -20.92
N LEU A 21 -5.08 6.82 -19.60
CA LEU A 21 -3.93 7.08 -18.74
C LEU A 21 -2.81 6.04 -18.92
N TYR A 22 -3.18 4.78 -19.11
CA TYR A 22 -2.28 3.64 -19.28
C TYR A 22 -2.66 2.84 -20.54
N PRO A 23 -2.28 3.31 -21.74
CA PRO A 23 -2.68 2.69 -23.01
C PRO A 23 -2.36 1.20 -23.13
N TRP A 24 -1.25 0.77 -22.51
CA TRP A 24 -0.80 -0.62 -22.53
C TRP A 24 -1.76 -1.59 -21.81
N ILE A 25 -2.56 -1.12 -20.84
CA ILE A 25 -3.49 -1.98 -20.09
C ILE A 25 -4.59 -2.52 -21.01
N ARG A 26 -4.99 -1.77 -22.05
CA ARG A 26 -6.08 -2.16 -22.97
C ARG A 26 -5.87 -3.52 -23.61
N ALA A 27 -4.62 -3.89 -23.89
CA ALA A 27 -4.27 -5.17 -24.50
C ALA A 27 -4.62 -6.38 -23.60
N PHE A 28 -4.86 -6.17 -22.31
CA PHE A 28 -5.15 -7.23 -21.35
C PHE A 28 -6.64 -7.44 -21.09
N TYR A 29 -7.53 -6.52 -21.46
CA TYR A 29 -8.95 -6.59 -21.08
C TYR A 29 -9.66 -7.88 -21.46
N SER A 30 -9.39 -8.40 -22.66
CA SER A 30 -9.95 -9.67 -23.13
C SER A 30 -9.07 -10.89 -22.82
N ARG A 31 -7.88 -10.68 -22.25
CA ARG A 31 -6.93 -11.74 -21.91
C ARG A 31 -7.16 -12.23 -20.48
N PRO A 32 -6.73 -13.45 -20.13
CA PRO A 32 -6.75 -13.90 -18.74
C PRO A 32 -5.99 -12.92 -17.83
N ILE A 33 -6.49 -12.71 -16.62
CA ILE A 33 -5.89 -11.78 -15.64
C ILE A 33 -4.45 -12.16 -15.30
N ARG A 34 -4.09 -13.44 -15.45
CA ARG A 34 -2.70 -13.92 -15.35
C ARG A 34 -1.76 -13.16 -16.26
N ASP A 35 -2.17 -12.82 -17.48
CA ASP A 35 -1.29 -12.12 -18.43
C ASP A 35 -0.95 -10.72 -17.92
N TYR A 36 -1.93 -10.02 -17.34
CA TYR A 36 -1.72 -8.72 -16.70
C TYR A 36 -0.86 -8.84 -15.45
N ALA A 37 -1.15 -9.81 -14.57
CA ALA A 37 -0.37 -10.05 -13.36
C ALA A 37 1.10 -10.38 -13.71
N ILE A 38 1.35 -11.25 -14.69
CA ILE A 38 2.70 -11.59 -15.15
C ILE A 38 3.44 -10.35 -15.63
N ARG A 39 2.80 -9.50 -16.46
CA ARG A 39 3.39 -8.24 -16.93
C ARG A 39 3.83 -7.35 -15.77
N LEU A 40 2.98 -7.21 -14.74
CA LEU A 40 3.32 -6.40 -13.58
C LEU A 40 4.46 -6.95 -12.73
N PHE A 41 4.74 -8.26 -12.79
CA PHE A 41 5.83 -8.91 -12.07
C PHE A 41 7.07 -9.18 -12.94
N GLU A 42 7.10 -8.66 -14.17
CA GLU A 42 8.30 -8.69 -15.01
C GLU A 42 9.44 -7.92 -14.34
N ALA A 43 10.65 -8.49 -14.44
CA ALA A 43 11.85 -7.85 -13.97
C ALA A 43 12.08 -6.53 -14.72
N PRO A 44 12.64 -5.51 -14.06
CA PRO A 44 13.00 -4.26 -14.73
C PRO A 44 13.98 -4.53 -15.88
N ALA A 45 13.94 -3.66 -16.90
CA ALA A 45 14.91 -3.71 -17.99
C ALA A 45 16.34 -3.67 -17.43
N SER A 46 17.26 -4.42 -18.07
CA SER A 46 18.65 -4.53 -17.65
C SER A 46 19.42 -3.26 -17.97
N GLU A 47 19.20 -2.21 -17.18
CA GLU A 47 19.98 -0.98 -17.20
C GLU A 47 20.81 -0.86 -15.91
N ALA A 48 21.96 -0.20 -16.02
CA ALA A 48 22.81 0.08 -14.87
C ALA A 48 22.07 1.01 -13.90
N LEU A 49 21.81 0.54 -12.69
CA LEU A 49 21.15 1.36 -11.68
C LEU A 49 22.08 2.47 -11.18
N PRO A 50 21.58 3.72 -11.08
CA PRO A 50 22.29 4.78 -10.38
C PRO A 50 22.63 4.36 -8.96
N GLU A 51 23.75 4.86 -8.45
CA GLU A 51 24.25 4.55 -7.11
C GLU A 51 23.21 4.81 -6.02
N ILE A 52 22.50 5.94 -6.13
CA ILE A 52 21.41 6.33 -5.23
C ILE A 52 20.36 5.22 -5.12
N ARG A 53 20.01 4.60 -6.24
CA ARG A 53 18.97 3.55 -6.28
C ARG A 53 19.46 2.24 -5.70
N ARG A 54 20.69 1.84 -6.05
CA ARG A 54 21.33 0.63 -5.50
C ARG A 54 21.49 0.73 -3.99
N HIS A 55 21.87 1.91 -3.50
CA HIS A 55 21.98 2.17 -2.07
C HIS A 55 20.61 2.09 -1.38
N ALA A 56 19.59 2.77 -1.89
CA ALA A 56 18.23 2.70 -1.33
C ALA A 56 17.66 1.26 -1.33
N LEU A 57 17.88 0.50 -2.41
CA LEU A 57 17.46 -0.90 -2.49
C LEU A 57 18.16 -1.74 -1.43
N THR A 58 19.46 -1.53 -1.19
CA THR A 58 20.22 -2.24 -0.15
C THR A 58 19.63 -2.00 1.24
N LYS A 59 19.23 -0.76 1.55
CA LYS A 59 18.58 -0.41 2.82
C LYS A 59 17.20 -1.05 2.96
N LEU A 60 16.38 -1.01 1.90
CA LEU A 60 15.07 -1.68 1.87
C LEU A 60 15.22 -3.19 2.14
N LEU A 61 16.16 -3.86 1.48
CA LEU A 61 16.48 -5.27 1.73
C LEU A 61 16.95 -5.51 3.17
N GLY A 62 17.70 -4.58 3.76
CA GLY A 62 18.10 -4.61 5.16
C GLY A 62 16.91 -4.66 6.12
N VAL A 63 15.93 -3.77 5.93
CA VAL A 63 14.71 -3.74 6.75
C VAL A 63 13.86 -4.99 6.55
N ILE A 64 13.75 -5.49 5.32
CA ILE A 64 13.04 -6.74 5.03
C ILE A 64 13.68 -7.92 5.78
N ARG A 65 15.02 -8.00 5.83
CA ARG A 65 15.71 -9.03 6.62
C ARG A 65 15.37 -8.93 8.10
N THR A 66 15.36 -7.73 8.66
CA THR A 66 15.00 -7.49 10.06
C THR A 66 13.56 -7.87 10.34
N ALA A 67 12.62 -7.45 9.48
CA ALA A 67 11.21 -7.79 9.60
C ALA A 67 10.98 -9.30 9.49
N GLY A 68 11.62 -9.98 8.53
CA GLY A 68 11.51 -11.43 8.38
C GLY A 68 11.97 -12.20 9.62
N LYS A 69 13.11 -11.80 10.21
CA LYS A 69 13.60 -12.36 11.48
C LYS A 69 12.63 -12.11 12.64
N ARG A 70 12.11 -10.88 12.75
CA ARG A 70 11.14 -10.50 13.78
C ARG A 70 9.85 -11.31 13.71
N ASN A 71 9.41 -11.69 12.50
CA ASN A 71 8.23 -12.51 12.26
C ASN A 71 8.51 -14.03 12.29
N GLY A 72 9.72 -14.45 12.69
CA GLY A 72 10.05 -15.87 12.88
C GLY A 72 10.26 -16.68 11.60
N LEU A 73 10.49 -16.02 10.46
CA LEU A 73 10.82 -16.71 9.22
C LEU A 73 12.24 -17.31 9.27
N SER A 74 12.45 -18.42 8.57
CA SER A 74 13.78 -19.03 8.47
C SER A 74 14.75 -18.14 7.70
N VAL A 75 16.05 -18.32 7.93
CA VAL A 75 17.10 -17.55 7.23
C VAL A 75 17.03 -17.77 5.72
N GLU A 76 16.70 -18.98 5.28
CA GLU A 76 16.54 -19.35 3.87
C GLU A 76 15.35 -18.62 3.24
N ALA A 77 14.20 -18.59 3.94
CA ALA A 77 13.00 -17.90 3.48
C ALA A 77 13.26 -16.39 3.33
N VAL A 78 13.88 -15.76 4.33
CA VAL A 78 14.24 -14.34 4.29
C VAL A 78 15.23 -14.03 3.17
N THR A 79 16.23 -14.90 2.97
CA THR A 79 17.21 -14.75 1.89
C THR A 79 16.52 -14.85 0.53
N ARG A 80 15.61 -15.82 0.34
CA ARG A 80 14.83 -15.99 -0.88
C ARG A 80 13.93 -14.78 -1.14
N ILE A 81 13.25 -14.24 -0.13
CA ILE A 81 12.43 -13.02 -0.25
C ILE A 81 13.27 -11.85 -0.78
N CYS A 82 14.46 -11.65 -0.21
CA CYS A 82 15.34 -10.57 -0.64
C CYS A 82 15.81 -10.76 -2.10
N GLN A 83 16.20 -11.98 -2.47
CA GLN A 83 16.65 -12.30 -3.83
C GLN A 83 15.54 -12.08 -4.86
N GLU A 84 14.33 -12.56 -4.59
CA GLU A 84 13.19 -12.42 -5.51
C GLU A 84 12.73 -10.96 -5.60
N LEU A 85 12.71 -10.21 -4.49
CA LEU A 85 12.43 -8.78 -4.54
C LEU A 85 13.50 -8.02 -5.34
N GLU A 86 14.78 -8.31 -5.14
CA GLU A 86 15.86 -7.64 -5.88
C GLU A 86 15.77 -7.89 -7.38
N ALA A 87 15.38 -9.11 -7.78
CA ALA A 87 15.25 -9.53 -9.17
C ALA A 87 13.99 -8.97 -9.85
N ARG A 88 12.85 -8.94 -9.16
CA ARG A 88 11.56 -8.51 -9.75
C ARG A 88 11.23 -7.05 -9.48
N ARG A 89 11.64 -6.54 -8.33
CA ARG A 89 11.38 -5.18 -7.82
C ARG A 89 9.93 -4.78 -7.90
N VAL A 90 9.06 -5.58 -7.28
CA VAL A 90 7.63 -5.30 -7.21
C VAL A 90 7.17 -5.44 -5.77
N LEU A 91 6.36 -4.48 -5.32
CA LEU A 91 5.77 -4.48 -4.00
C LEU A 91 4.27 -4.23 -4.09
N GLN A 92 3.47 -5.13 -3.53
CA GLN A 92 2.05 -4.90 -3.30
C GLN A 92 1.90 -3.94 -2.12
N THR A 93 1.30 -2.78 -2.37
CA THR A 93 1.08 -1.68 -1.41
C THR A 93 -0.41 -1.37 -1.21
N GLY A 94 -1.29 -2.05 -1.95
CA GLY A 94 -2.69 -1.64 -2.08
C GLY A 94 -3.65 -2.00 -0.94
N PRO A 95 -3.53 -3.12 -0.20
CA PRO A 95 -4.42 -3.32 0.93
C PRO A 95 -3.91 -2.52 2.14
N HIS A 96 -4.83 -1.85 2.83
CA HIS A 96 -4.60 -1.52 4.22
C HIS A 96 -4.29 -2.79 5.02
N LEU A 97 -3.76 -2.65 6.23
CA LEU A 97 -3.54 -3.79 7.11
C LEU A 97 -4.88 -4.36 7.61
N LEU A 98 -5.44 -5.25 6.80
CA LEU A 98 -6.66 -6.00 7.02
C LEU A 98 -6.32 -7.45 7.36
N MET A 99 -7.25 -8.17 7.99
CA MET A 99 -7.12 -9.62 8.13
C MET A 99 -7.28 -10.28 6.76
N LEU A 100 -6.55 -11.38 6.51
CA LEU A 100 -6.62 -12.12 5.22
C LEU A 100 -8.01 -12.66 4.87
N LEU A 101 -8.92 -12.71 5.84
CA LEU A 101 -10.33 -13.09 5.63
C LEU A 101 -11.18 -11.95 5.07
N ASP A 102 -10.69 -10.71 5.11
CA ASP A 102 -11.32 -9.61 4.40
C ASP A 102 -11.18 -9.84 2.88
N PRO A 103 -12.29 -9.85 2.11
CA PRO A 103 -12.24 -10.08 0.67
C PRO A 103 -11.25 -9.17 -0.07
N GLU A 104 -11.11 -7.91 0.36
CA GLU A 104 -10.22 -6.96 -0.31
C GLU A 104 -8.75 -7.35 -0.16
N ALA A 105 -8.36 -7.83 1.03
CA ALA A 105 -7.02 -8.37 1.26
C ALA A 105 -6.84 -9.71 0.54
N TYR A 106 -7.79 -10.63 0.69
CA TYR A 106 -7.74 -11.98 0.13
C TYR A 106 -7.47 -11.96 -1.39
N TYR A 107 -8.32 -11.27 -2.16
CA TYR A 107 -8.21 -11.25 -3.62
C TYR A 107 -6.99 -10.47 -4.12
N THR A 108 -6.51 -9.49 -3.36
CA THR A 108 -5.28 -8.76 -3.68
C THR A 108 -4.04 -9.62 -3.53
N HIS A 109 -4.04 -10.51 -2.54
CA HIS A 109 -2.98 -11.48 -2.37
C HIS A 109 -3.02 -12.55 -3.47
N ILE A 110 -4.19 -13.07 -3.83
CA ILE A 110 -4.33 -13.97 -4.99
C ILE A 110 -3.76 -13.34 -6.26
N PHE A 111 -4.13 -12.09 -6.55
CA PHE A 111 -3.60 -11.37 -7.72
C PHE A 111 -2.07 -11.35 -7.76
N SER A 112 -1.45 -11.07 -6.61
CA SER A 112 0.02 -11.03 -6.47
C SER A 112 0.63 -12.43 -6.63
N LEU A 113 0.00 -13.46 -6.05
CA LEU A 113 0.43 -14.86 -6.20
C LEU A 113 0.36 -15.36 -7.64
N VAL A 114 -0.66 -14.95 -8.41
CA VAL A 114 -0.77 -15.28 -9.84
C VAL A 114 0.43 -14.72 -10.62
N GLY A 115 0.77 -13.45 -10.40
CA GLY A 115 1.92 -12.81 -11.05
C GLY A 115 3.25 -13.46 -10.68
N LEU A 116 3.48 -13.68 -9.38
CA LEU A 116 4.70 -14.31 -8.86
C LEU A 116 4.86 -15.77 -9.35
N ALA A 117 3.76 -16.54 -9.38
CA ALA A 117 3.79 -17.91 -9.85
C ALA A 117 4.13 -18.01 -11.34
N GLY A 118 3.67 -17.07 -12.16
CA GLY A 118 4.05 -17.01 -13.59
C GLY A 118 5.53 -16.75 -13.82
N HIS A 119 6.23 -16.25 -12.81
CA HIS A 119 7.67 -15.99 -12.82
C HIS A 119 8.50 -17.03 -12.04
N GLY A 120 7.85 -18.11 -11.59
CA GLY A 120 8.50 -19.19 -10.84
C GLY A 120 8.96 -18.80 -9.43
N CYS A 121 8.46 -17.68 -8.89
CA CYS A 121 8.79 -17.23 -7.54
C CYS A 121 8.14 -18.14 -6.48
N SER A 122 8.77 -18.21 -5.30
CA SER A 122 8.28 -18.95 -4.14
C SER A 122 8.14 -18.07 -2.89
N THR A 123 8.20 -16.75 -3.04
CA THR A 123 8.04 -15.81 -1.93
C THR A 123 7.11 -14.69 -2.27
N TYR A 124 6.50 -14.11 -1.24
CA TYR A 124 5.61 -12.97 -1.37
C TYR A 124 5.86 -11.97 -0.24
N LEU A 125 6.25 -10.76 -0.64
CA LEU A 125 6.36 -9.61 0.23
C LEU A 125 5.21 -8.64 -0.05
N SER A 126 4.56 -8.17 1.01
CA SER A 126 3.56 -7.10 0.93
C SER A 126 3.86 -5.99 1.92
N TYR A 127 3.54 -4.76 1.55
CA TYR A 127 3.43 -3.64 2.46
C TYR A 127 1.96 -3.39 2.75
N ALA A 128 1.63 -3.29 4.04
CA ALA A 128 0.28 -3.08 4.51
C ALA A 128 0.19 -1.79 5.33
N VAL A 129 -0.66 -0.86 4.87
CA VAL A 129 -0.81 0.45 5.52
C VAL A 129 -1.46 0.27 6.90
N SER A 130 -0.73 0.64 7.93
CA SER A 130 -1.10 0.55 9.35
C SER A 130 -1.41 1.91 9.98
N THR A 131 -1.14 3.01 9.28
CA THR A 131 -1.54 4.37 9.71
C THR A 131 -3.05 4.63 9.65
N VAL A 132 -3.83 3.68 9.15
CA VAL A 132 -5.29 3.79 8.98
C VAL A 132 -6.06 3.61 10.29
N SER A 133 -7.24 4.23 10.36
CA SER A 133 -8.21 4.07 11.45
C SER A 133 -8.72 2.63 11.52
N LEU A 134 -9.07 2.16 12.73
CA LEU A 134 -9.76 0.87 12.92
C LEU A 134 -11.11 0.80 12.19
N VAL A 135 -11.72 1.95 11.91
CA VAL A 135 -13.00 2.09 11.21
C VAL A 135 -12.81 3.02 10.03
N GLU A 136 -13.10 2.50 8.84
CA GLU A 136 -13.10 3.28 7.58
C GLU A 136 -14.49 3.83 7.28
N LYS A 137 -15.51 2.97 7.43
CA LYS A 137 -16.94 3.29 7.30
C LYS A 137 -17.72 2.50 8.35
N ALA A 138 -19.02 2.77 8.50
CA ALA A 138 -19.85 2.07 9.47
C ALA A 138 -19.71 0.54 9.30
N ARG A 139 -19.21 -0.14 10.35
CA ARG A 139 -18.99 -1.59 10.39
C ARG A 139 -18.02 -2.13 9.33
N LYS A 140 -17.09 -1.29 8.84
CA LYS A 140 -16.05 -1.65 7.87
C LYS A 140 -14.69 -1.08 8.27
N GLY A 141 -13.63 -1.80 7.93
CA GLY A 141 -12.23 -1.44 8.17
C GLY A 141 -11.54 -2.48 9.06
N PRO A 142 -10.26 -2.27 9.40
CA PRO A 142 -9.43 -3.26 10.08
C PRO A 142 -9.93 -3.78 11.43
N GLY A 143 -10.75 -3.01 12.14
CA GLY A 143 -11.38 -3.44 13.39
C GLY A 143 -12.66 -4.25 13.20
N TRP A 144 -13.11 -4.44 11.96
CA TRP A 144 -14.30 -5.19 11.59
C TRP A 144 -13.94 -6.35 10.66
N LEU A 145 -14.69 -7.45 10.76
CA LEU A 145 -14.64 -8.56 9.81
C LEU A 145 -16.06 -9.01 9.50
N THR A 146 -16.37 -9.31 8.25
CA THR A 146 -17.65 -9.94 7.90
C THR A 146 -17.51 -11.46 8.00
N VAL A 147 -18.41 -12.10 8.74
CA VAL A 147 -18.47 -13.56 8.89
C VAL A 147 -19.91 -13.99 8.66
N GLU A 148 -20.14 -14.83 7.65
CA GLU A 148 -21.48 -15.28 7.23
C GLU A 148 -22.43 -14.09 7.00
N GLY A 149 -21.94 -13.05 6.30
CA GLY A 149 -22.69 -11.81 6.06
C GLY A 149 -22.87 -10.88 7.27
N ASN A 150 -22.39 -11.26 8.46
CA ASN A 150 -22.53 -10.46 9.67
C ASN A 150 -21.25 -9.70 10.00
N PRO A 151 -21.30 -8.38 10.25
CA PRO A 151 -20.13 -7.61 10.68
C PRO A 151 -19.77 -7.92 12.13
N ILE A 152 -18.51 -8.24 12.40
CA ILE A 152 -17.98 -8.66 13.70
C ILE A 152 -16.91 -7.67 14.15
N ASN A 153 -17.00 -7.21 15.40
CA ASN A 153 -15.97 -6.37 16.00
C ASN A 153 -14.80 -7.24 16.44
N VAL A 154 -13.67 -7.11 15.75
CA VAL A 154 -12.49 -7.97 15.88
C VAL A 154 -11.92 -7.94 17.30
N PHE A 155 -11.91 -6.75 17.92
CA PHE A 155 -11.28 -6.50 19.22
C PHE A 155 -12.28 -6.24 20.36
N GLY A 156 -13.59 -6.34 20.11
CA GLY A 156 -14.63 -6.09 21.12
C GLY A 156 -14.64 -4.66 21.68
N LEU A 157 -14.07 -3.69 20.95
CA LEU A 157 -13.90 -2.33 21.42
C LEU A 157 -15.20 -1.53 21.33
N SER A 158 -15.43 -0.62 22.27
CA SER A 158 -16.54 0.33 22.16
C SER A 158 -16.42 1.24 20.93
N ARG A 159 -17.55 1.75 20.43
CA ARG A 159 -17.58 2.66 19.27
C ARG A 159 -16.62 3.86 19.41
N SER A 160 -16.52 4.44 20.60
CA SER A 160 -15.63 5.58 20.85
C SER A 160 -14.14 5.22 20.74
N ARG A 161 -13.74 4.02 21.17
CA ARG A 161 -12.39 3.50 21.00
C ARG A 161 -12.12 3.14 19.54
N MET A 162 -13.08 2.52 18.86
CA MET A 162 -12.96 2.14 17.45
C MET A 162 -12.75 3.34 16.52
N ILE A 163 -13.46 4.44 16.73
CA ILE A 163 -13.34 5.64 15.88
C ILE A 163 -12.08 6.45 16.21
N GLY A 164 -11.62 6.41 17.47
CA GLY A 164 -10.58 7.31 17.97
C GLY A 164 -9.13 6.91 17.68
N TYR A 165 -8.87 5.69 17.18
CA TYR A 165 -7.53 5.12 17.10
C TYR A 165 -7.20 4.48 15.73
N SER A 166 -5.93 4.60 15.32
CA SER A 166 -5.33 3.91 14.17
C SER A 166 -4.72 2.57 14.52
N LEU A 167 -4.37 1.71 13.55
CA LEU A 167 -3.77 0.39 13.83
C LEU A 167 -2.40 0.45 14.49
N LEU A 168 -1.64 1.53 14.23
CA LEU A 168 -0.36 1.79 14.90
C LEU A 168 -0.52 2.22 16.36
N THR A 169 -1.74 2.43 16.82
CA THR A 169 -1.99 3.13 18.08
C THR A 169 -3.15 2.59 18.88
N GLY A 170 -3.03 2.76 20.19
CA GLY A 170 -4.17 2.92 21.06
C GLY A 170 -3.88 2.31 22.44
N PRO A 171 -4.84 2.43 23.36
CA PRO A 171 -4.64 2.01 24.74
C PRO A 171 -4.34 0.51 24.75
N GLY A 172 -3.16 0.16 25.28
CA GLY A 172 -2.58 -1.17 25.19
C GLY A 172 -3.49 -2.29 25.72
N SER A 173 -3.11 -3.51 25.33
CA SER A 173 -3.82 -4.78 25.53
C SER A 173 -5.01 -4.97 24.57
N TYR A 174 -4.69 -5.42 23.36
CA TYR A 174 -5.63 -5.86 22.33
C TYR A 174 -5.66 -7.38 22.28
N GLN A 175 -6.85 -7.97 22.19
CA GLN A 175 -7.04 -9.40 21.98
C GLN A 175 -8.22 -9.64 21.03
N PHE A 176 -8.24 -10.80 20.38
CA PHE A 176 -9.32 -11.17 19.46
C PHE A 176 -10.57 -11.58 20.23
N GLU A 177 -11.47 -10.61 20.42
CA GLU A 177 -12.74 -10.80 21.14
C GLU A 177 -13.89 -11.20 20.25
N LEU A 178 -13.84 -10.91 18.95
CA LEU A 178 -14.85 -11.28 17.94
C LEU A 178 -16.29 -11.08 18.43
N THR A 179 -16.63 -9.84 18.79
CA THR A 179 -17.94 -9.52 19.35
C THR A 179 -18.94 -9.13 18.25
N PRO A 180 -20.08 -9.82 18.11
CA PRO A 180 -21.13 -9.38 17.22
C PRO A 180 -21.76 -8.07 17.72
N PRO A 181 -22.25 -7.19 16.84
CA PRO A 181 -22.90 -5.94 17.22
C PRO A 181 -24.25 -6.15 17.93
N GLU A 182 -24.89 -7.30 17.72
CA GLU A 182 -26.17 -7.69 18.32
C GLU A 182 -25.97 -8.87 19.27
N GLN A 183 -26.58 -8.81 20.45
CA GLN A 183 -26.45 -9.85 21.48
C GLN A 183 -27.15 -11.14 21.03
N GLY A 184 -26.46 -12.28 21.16
CA GLY A 184 -27.02 -13.61 20.86
C GLY A 184 -26.50 -14.29 19.60
N VAL A 185 -25.68 -13.62 18.78
CA VAL A 185 -25.00 -14.21 17.61
C VAL A 185 -23.67 -14.85 18.03
N GLU A 186 -23.70 -15.79 18.97
CA GLU A 186 -22.55 -16.65 19.24
C GLU A 186 -22.72 -17.93 18.43
N GLY A 187 -22.19 -17.92 17.21
CA GLY A 187 -22.32 -19.01 16.25
C GLY A 187 -21.09 -19.93 16.21
N GLU A 188 -21.28 -21.15 15.70
CA GLU A 188 -20.20 -22.11 15.44
C GLU A 188 -19.07 -21.50 14.58
N ALA A 189 -19.42 -20.62 13.63
CA ALA A 189 -18.48 -19.87 12.80
C ALA A 189 -17.49 -19.03 13.62
N LEU A 190 -17.96 -18.28 14.61
CA LEU A 190 -17.08 -17.47 15.48
C LEU A 190 -16.19 -18.36 16.34
N ALA A 191 -16.74 -19.46 16.88
CA ALA A 191 -15.96 -20.42 17.65
C ALA A 191 -14.87 -21.08 16.81
N LEU A 192 -15.14 -21.37 15.54
CA LEU A 192 -14.17 -21.87 14.58
C LEU A 192 -13.11 -20.81 14.26
N LEU A 193 -13.51 -19.57 13.95
CA LEU A 193 -12.58 -18.49 13.66
C LEU A 193 -11.59 -18.25 14.81
N ARG A 194 -12.04 -18.27 16.07
CA ARG A 194 -11.16 -18.15 17.25
C ARG A 194 -10.07 -19.22 17.30
N LYS A 195 -10.28 -20.41 16.74
CA LYS A 195 -9.26 -21.48 16.72
C LYS A 195 -8.11 -21.17 15.76
N PHE A 196 -8.34 -20.33 14.75
CA PHE A 196 -7.35 -19.95 13.75
C PHE A 196 -6.60 -18.65 14.08
N LEU A 197 -7.06 -17.90 15.08
CA LEU A 197 -6.44 -16.65 15.50
C LEU A 197 -5.47 -16.86 16.68
N PRO A 198 -4.44 -16.02 16.80
CA PRO A 198 -3.49 -16.12 17.90
C PRO A 198 -4.19 -15.80 19.23
N ARG A 199 -3.78 -16.52 20.27
CA ARG A 199 -4.21 -16.25 21.65
C ARG A 199 -3.21 -15.30 22.30
N GLY A 200 -3.72 -14.43 23.17
CA GLY A 200 -2.90 -13.52 23.95
C GLY A 200 -3.19 -12.05 23.65
N GLN A 201 -2.37 -11.20 24.27
CA GLN A 201 -2.54 -9.75 24.23
C GLN A 201 -1.45 -9.12 23.38
N PHE A 202 -1.85 -8.14 22.59
CA PHE A 202 -0.98 -7.37 21.72
C PHE A 202 -0.95 -5.92 22.19
N VAL A 203 0.21 -5.28 22.02
CA VAL A 203 0.37 -3.86 22.39
C VAL A 203 -0.42 -2.98 21.42
N ARG A 204 -0.54 -3.39 20.15
CA ARG A 204 -1.19 -2.63 19.09
C ARG A 204 -2.06 -3.52 18.19
N PRO A 205 -3.12 -2.98 17.59
CA PRO A 205 -3.94 -3.72 16.62
C PRO A 205 -3.14 -4.25 15.43
N ALA A 206 -2.18 -3.47 14.90
CA ALA A 206 -1.34 -3.89 13.77
C ALA A 206 -0.59 -5.19 14.06
N HIS A 207 -0.04 -5.35 15.28
CA HIS A 207 0.67 -6.56 15.69
C HIS A 207 -0.27 -7.76 15.77
N ALA A 208 -1.49 -7.56 16.28
CA ALA A 208 -2.50 -8.61 16.35
C ALA A 208 -2.90 -9.09 14.95
N ILE A 209 -3.21 -8.16 14.04
CA ILE A 209 -3.62 -8.49 12.65
C ILE A 209 -2.48 -9.18 11.90
N LYS A 210 -1.23 -8.71 12.01
CA LYS A 210 -0.08 -9.37 11.38
C LYS A 210 0.13 -10.79 11.91
N ALA A 211 0.03 -10.99 13.22
CA ALA A 211 0.13 -12.32 13.82
C ALA A 211 -1.01 -13.25 13.34
N ALA A 212 -2.24 -12.74 13.24
CA ALA A 212 -3.36 -13.47 12.67
C ALA A 212 -3.12 -13.83 11.19
N ASN A 213 -2.64 -12.87 10.38
CA ASN A 213 -2.36 -13.10 8.97
C ASN A 213 -1.28 -14.16 8.77
N LEU A 214 -0.24 -14.20 9.60
CA LEU A 214 0.77 -15.26 9.57
C LEU A 214 0.18 -16.66 9.86
N MET A 215 -0.76 -16.76 10.79
CA MET A 215 -1.44 -18.03 11.12
C MET A 215 -2.46 -18.46 10.05
N LEU A 216 -3.17 -17.49 9.47
CA LEU A 216 -4.19 -17.71 8.44
C LEU A 216 -3.57 -18.03 7.08
N TRP A 217 -2.38 -17.49 6.78
CA TRP A 217 -1.71 -17.67 5.49
C TRP A 217 -1.64 -19.13 5.02
N PRO A 218 -1.07 -20.09 5.77
CA PRO A 218 -0.98 -21.48 5.33
C PRO A 218 -2.33 -22.17 5.19
N LYS A 219 -3.39 -21.66 5.84
CA LYS A 219 -4.75 -22.19 5.74
C LYS A 219 -5.48 -21.71 4.50
N LEU A 220 -5.25 -20.46 4.11
CA LEU A 220 -5.92 -19.81 2.99
C LEU A 220 -5.17 -19.95 1.67
N PHE A 221 -3.84 -20.05 1.72
CA PHE A 221 -2.97 -20.00 0.55
C PHE A 221 -1.95 -21.14 0.52
N GLY A 222 -1.97 -22.09 1.45
CA GLY A 222 -1.00 -23.17 1.51
C GLY A 222 0.44 -22.72 1.82
N ASN A 223 1.41 -23.63 1.64
CA ASN A 223 2.82 -23.42 2.01
C ASN A 223 3.74 -23.14 0.80
N ARG A 224 3.18 -22.99 -0.40
CA ARG A 224 3.96 -22.78 -1.63
C ARG A 224 4.78 -21.48 -1.59
N PHE A 225 4.26 -20.46 -0.94
CA PHE A 225 4.88 -19.14 -0.83
C PHE A 225 5.27 -18.82 0.61
N ALA A 226 6.54 -18.46 0.83
CA ALA A 226 6.95 -17.80 2.06
C ALA A 226 6.40 -16.37 2.09
N PHE A 227 5.62 -16.04 3.11
CA PHE A 227 4.92 -14.77 3.23
C PHE A 227 5.55 -13.85 4.26
N LEU A 228 5.75 -12.58 3.88
CA LEU A 228 6.14 -11.52 4.78
C LEU A 228 5.29 -10.28 4.53
N GLN A 229 4.80 -9.69 5.62
CA GLN A 229 4.06 -8.43 5.61
C GLN A 229 4.81 -7.38 6.44
N ILE A 230 5.27 -6.32 5.77
CA ILE A 230 5.85 -5.13 6.40
C ILE A 230 4.78 -4.04 6.53
N ASP A 231 4.97 -3.12 7.47
CA ASP A 231 4.04 -2.02 7.74
C ASP A 231 4.77 -0.69 7.97
N ASP A 232 4.06 0.34 8.41
CA ASP A 232 4.64 1.68 8.61
C ASP A 232 5.68 1.76 9.74
N GLU A 233 5.71 0.80 10.68
CA GLU A 233 6.80 0.75 11.66
C GLU A 233 8.09 0.30 10.99
N ASP A 234 8.01 -0.68 10.08
CA ASP A 234 9.14 -1.11 9.26
C ASP A 234 9.60 0.04 8.35
N ILE A 235 8.68 0.85 7.83
CA ILE A 235 9.03 2.05 7.04
C ILE A 235 9.67 3.12 7.92
N ALA A 236 9.19 3.34 9.14
CA ALA A 236 9.83 4.26 10.07
C ALA A 236 11.27 3.83 10.40
N ASP A 237 11.51 2.53 10.56
CA ASP A 237 12.85 1.97 10.73
C ASP A 237 13.72 2.14 9.47
N LEU A 238 13.15 1.97 8.27
CA LEU A 238 13.83 2.21 7.00
C LEU A 238 14.25 3.67 6.85
N VAL A 239 13.35 4.60 7.17
CA VAL A 239 13.66 6.03 7.13
C VAL A 239 14.74 6.35 8.16
N ALA A 240 14.66 5.82 9.38
CA ALA A 240 15.69 6.02 10.39
C ALA A 240 17.06 5.48 9.92
N ASP A 241 17.12 4.30 9.29
CA ASP A 241 18.35 3.73 8.71
C ASP A 241 18.92 4.61 7.58
N HIS A 242 18.04 5.18 6.76
CA HIS A 242 18.42 6.16 5.75
C HIS A 242 18.96 7.46 6.36
N LEU A 243 18.48 7.90 7.53
CA LEU A 243 18.92 9.16 8.15
C LEU A 243 20.16 9.01 9.03
N LEU A 244 20.44 7.81 9.54
CA LEU A 244 21.66 7.50 10.27
C LEU A 244 22.88 7.43 9.35
N ASP A 245 22.67 7.07 8.10
CA ASP A 245 23.69 6.96 7.07
C ASP A 245 24.02 8.32 6.45
N GLU A 246 25.28 8.73 6.56
CA GLU A 246 25.79 10.02 6.09
C GLU A 246 25.75 10.18 4.58
N ASP A 247 25.79 9.07 3.83
CA ASP A 247 25.85 9.07 2.37
C ASP A 247 24.49 8.80 1.72
N SER A 248 23.46 8.51 2.53
CA SER A 248 22.12 8.25 2.05
C SER A 248 21.49 9.48 1.40
N TRP A 249 20.83 9.28 0.26
CA TRP A 249 20.13 10.35 -0.46
C TRP A 249 19.08 11.05 0.42
N LEU A 250 18.35 10.29 1.24
CA LEU A 250 17.30 10.86 2.09
C LEU A 250 17.89 11.84 3.11
N ARG A 251 19.08 11.57 3.65
CA ARG A 251 19.74 12.50 4.56
C ARG A 251 20.31 13.69 3.80
N THR A 252 21.22 13.43 2.87
CA THR A 252 22.02 14.46 2.18
C THR A 252 21.18 15.37 1.29
N ARG A 253 20.07 14.87 0.74
CA ARG A 253 19.21 15.62 -0.18
C ARG A 253 17.93 16.09 0.47
N LEU A 254 17.16 15.22 1.14
CA LEU A 254 15.88 15.67 1.67
C LEU A 254 16.06 16.58 2.90
N LEU A 255 16.93 16.22 3.83
CA LEU A 255 17.09 16.97 5.10
C LEU A 255 18.19 18.04 5.02
N GLU A 256 19.33 17.73 4.42
CA GLU A 256 20.51 18.61 4.49
C GLU A 256 20.62 19.59 3.32
N HIS A 257 20.05 19.28 2.14
CA HIS A 257 20.07 20.21 1.03
C HIS A 257 19.13 21.40 1.29
N PRO A 258 19.59 22.66 1.18
CA PRO A 258 18.87 23.83 1.68
C PRO A 258 17.54 24.11 1.00
N LYS A 259 17.30 23.55 -0.19
CA LYS A 259 16.13 23.87 -1.02
C LYS A 259 15.25 22.67 -1.37
N LEU A 260 15.73 21.43 -1.24
CA LEU A 260 15.03 20.32 -1.91
C LEU A 260 13.68 20.04 -1.25
N ALA A 261 13.63 19.95 0.08
CA ALA A 261 12.37 19.78 0.81
C ALA A 261 11.37 20.90 0.46
N LEU A 262 11.81 22.16 0.45
CA LEU A 262 10.95 23.29 0.10
C LEU A 262 10.48 23.25 -1.35
N ASN A 263 11.34 22.85 -2.29
CA ASN A 263 10.97 22.66 -3.69
C ASN A 263 9.91 21.56 -3.83
N ILE A 264 10.06 20.43 -3.14
CA ILE A 264 9.05 19.35 -3.14
C ILE A 264 7.70 19.89 -2.65
N LEU A 265 7.68 20.62 -1.54
CA LEU A 265 6.45 21.22 -1.00
C LEU A 265 5.82 22.21 -1.98
N ALA A 266 6.63 23.05 -2.63
CA ALA A 266 6.16 24.00 -3.64
C ALA A 266 5.59 23.31 -4.89
N GLU A 267 6.17 22.20 -5.35
CA GLU A 267 5.62 21.41 -6.46
C GLU A 267 4.31 20.70 -6.07
N ILE A 268 4.15 20.28 -4.81
CA ILE A 268 2.85 19.77 -4.32
C ILE A 268 1.79 20.88 -4.37
N ASP A 269 2.12 22.10 -3.91
CA ASP A 269 1.18 23.22 -3.92
C ASP A 269 0.77 23.58 -5.36
N LYS A 270 1.72 23.62 -6.30
CA LYS A 270 1.42 23.83 -7.74
C LYS A 270 0.50 22.77 -8.32
N LEU A 271 0.72 21.50 -7.97
CA LEU A 271 -0.12 20.40 -8.42
C LEU A 271 -1.55 20.53 -7.88
N ALA A 272 -1.69 20.96 -6.62
CA ALA A 272 -2.98 21.18 -5.97
C ALA A 272 -3.81 22.29 -6.64
N ASP A 273 -3.13 23.32 -7.18
CA ASP A 273 -3.76 24.43 -7.92
C ASP A 273 -4.06 24.09 -9.40
N GLY A 274 -3.63 22.91 -9.88
CA GLY A 274 -3.76 22.48 -11.27
C GLY A 274 -4.92 21.51 -11.54
N PRO A 275 -5.03 20.99 -12.78
CA PRO A 275 -6.06 20.02 -13.18
C PRO A 275 -6.03 18.71 -12.38
N TRP A 276 -4.87 18.37 -11.81
CA TRP A 276 -4.66 17.19 -10.98
C TRP A 276 -4.94 17.43 -9.48
N GLY A 277 -5.52 18.58 -9.14
CA GLY A 277 -5.90 18.93 -7.77
C GLY A 277 -6.77 17.84 -7.13
N GLY A 278 -6.50 17.56 -5.84
CA GLY A 278 -7.23 16.54 -5.06
C GLY A 278 -6.61 15.14 -5.08
N TRP A 279 -5.80 14.79 -6.08
CA TRP A 279 -5.15 13.47 -6.15
C TRP A 279 -3.97 13.31 -5.18
N LEU A 280 -3.29 14.41 -4.85
CA LEU A 280 -2.20 14.42 -3.87
C LEU A 280 -2.33 15.61 -2.92
N ALA A 281 -3.10 15.41 -1.85
CA ALA A 281 -3.32 16.45 -0.85
C ALA A 281 -2.10 16.63 0.09
N ARG A 282 -1.69 17.88 0.32
CA ARG A 282 -0.66 18.25 1.30
C ARG A 282 -1.18 18.24 2.74
N SER A 283 -1.60 17.07 3.21
CA SER A 283 -2.19 16.92 4.55
C SER A 283 -1.18 17.07 5.69
N THR A 284 0.11 16.84 5.43
CA THR A 284 1.23 17.04 6.37
C THR A 284 2.53 17.19 5.59
N ASP A 285 3.53 17.84 6.18
CA ASP A 285 4.84 18.00 5.57
C ASP A 285 5.79 16.89 6.06
N PHE A 286 6.05 15.91 5.19
CA PHE A 286 6.96 14.74 5.34
C PHE A 286 6.66 13.74 6.46
N PHE A 287 6.26 14.20 7.64
CA PHE A 287 6.01 13.36 8.80
C PHE A 287 4.68 13.73 9.45
N TRP A 288 4.05 12.76 10.09
CA TRP A 288 2.94 12.97 10.99
C TRP A 288 3.43 12.90 12.43
N LEU A 289 2.92 13.78 13.30
CA LEU A 289 3.04 13.60 14.74
C LEU A 289 2.00 12.60 15.20
N TYR A 290 2.43 11.66 16.01
CA TYR A 290 1.58 10.71 16.68
C TYR A 290 1.56 11.01 18.17
N GLU A 291 0.39 11.42 18.68
CA GLU A 291 0.19 11.74 20.08
C GLU A 291 -1.15 11.16 20.58
N ARG A 292 -1.13 10.48 21.73
CA ARG A 292 -2.33 9.90 22.39
C ARG A 292 -3.21 9.08 21.44
N GLY A 293 -2.56 8.36 20.53
CA GLY A 293 -3.18 7.49 19.55
C GLY A 293 -3.88 8.19 18.38
N ARG A 294 -3.58 9.48 18.16
CA ARG A 294 -4.06 10.25 17.01
C ARG A 294 -2.91 10.74 16.17
N ARG A 295 -3.19 10.90 14.89
CA ARG A 295 -2.29 11.46 13.88
C ARG A 295 -2.56 12.95 13.73
N LEU A 296 -1.54 13.79 13.92
CA LEU A 296 -1.61 15.24 13.89
C LEU A 296 -0.72 15.79 12.75
N PRO A 297 -1.24 16.70 11.92
CA PRO A 297 -0.50 17.25 10.79
C PRO A 297 0.61 18.20 11.25
N LEU A 298 1.77 18.10 10.61
CA LEU A 298 2.93 18.95 10.81
C LEU A 298 3.19 19.82 9.60
N ARG A 299 3.76 21.00 9.85
CA ARG A 299 4.25 21.92 8.81
C ARG A 299 5.73 22.18 8.98
N LEU A 300 6.44 22.22 7.85
CA LEU A 300 7.84 22.60 7.82
C LEU A 300 7.93 24.13 7.71
N ALA A 301 8.47 24.78 8.74
CA ALA A 301 8.70 26.21 8.76
C ALA A 301 10.07 26.52 9.38
N ALA A 302 10.89 27.31 8.69
CA ALA A 302 12.22 27.73 9.16
C ALA A 302 13.13 26.58 9.67
N GLY A 303 13.04 25.40 9.05
CA GLY A 303 13.84 24.22 9.46
C GLY A 303 13.26 23.46 10.64
N GLU A 304 12.02 23.75 11.06
CA GLU A 304 11.33 23.09 12.17
C GLU A 304 10.03 22.44 11.69
N LEU A 305 9.70 21.29 12.26
CA LEU A 305 8.38 20.68 12.16
C LEU A 305 7.50 21.23 13.29
N ILE A 306 6.39 21.85 12.91
CA ILE A 306 5.46 22.54 13.80
C ILE A 306 4.10 21.86 13.72
N ASP A 307 3.47 21.60 14.87
CA ASP A 307 2.05 21.19 14.91
C ASP A 307 1.17 22.32 14.40
N GLN A 308 0.43 22.04 13.32
CA GLN A 308 -0.40 23.04 12.65
C GLN A 308 -1.48 23.62 13.58
N ALA A 309 -2.01 22.84 14.52
CA ALA A 309 -3.10 23.27 15.37
C ALA A 309 -2.64 24.14 16.54
N SER A 310 -1.56 23.74 17.21
CA SER A 310 -1.06 24.44 18.40
C SER A 310 0.03 25.48 18.10
N GLY A 311 0.67 25.42 16.93
CA GLY A 311 1.87 26.20 16.61
C GLY A 311 3.11 25.75 17.39
N THR A 312 3.03 24.62 18.10
CA THR A 312 4.14 24.12 18.93
C THR A 312 5.19 23.45 18.07
N ARG A 313 6.46 23.77 18.33
CA ARG A 313 7.60 23.08 17.73
C ARG A 313 7.65 21.63 18.22
N VAL A 314 7.68 20.70 17.26
CA VAL A 314 7.78 19.26 17.53
C VAL A 314 9.23 18.80 17.40
N ALA A 315 9.91 19.11 16.31
CA ALA A 315 11.28 18.67 16.04
C ALA A 315 12.01 19.64 15.12
N ARG A 316 13.34 19.64 15.12
CA ARG A 316 14.08 20.19 13.97
C ARG A 316 13.96 19.23 12.81
N PHE A 317 13.92 19.77 11.60
CA PHE A 317 14.01 18.98 10.37
C PHE A 317 15.47 18.59 10.10
N ALA A 318 16.05 17.82 11.02
CA ALA A 318 17.44 17.40 11.03
C ALA A 318 17.55 15.95 11.48
N ALA A 319 18.52 15.20 10.95
CA ALA A 319 18.57 13.75 11.11
C ALA A 319 18.51 13.28 12.57
N PRO A 320 19.27 13.83 13.54
CA PRO A 320 19.22 13.36 14.93
C PRO A 320 17.82 13.47 15.55
N ASP A 321 17.18 14.64 15.43
CA ASP A 321 15.87 14.92 16.02
C ASP A 321 14.76 14.05 15.39
N ILE A 322 14.87 13.77 14.09
CA ILE A 322 13.90 12.93 13.37
C ILE A 322 14.10 11.44 13.70
N VAL A 323 15.34 10.96 13.73
CA VAL A 323 15.65 9.55 14.01
C VAL A 323 15.14 9.12 15.39
N ASP A 324 15.37 9.92 16.42
CA ASP A 324 14.92 9.58 17.78
C ASP A 324 13.39 9.45 17.85
N ARG A 325 12.68 10.33 17.16
CA ARG A 325 11.21 10.32 17.11
C ARG A 325 10.61 9.25 16.19
N LEU A 326 11.36 8.81 15.19
CA LEU A 326 10.98 7.63 14.41
C LEU A 326 11.11 6.36 15.25
N ARG A 327 12.16 6.26 16.08
CA ARG A 327 12.40 5.11 16.97
C ARG A 327 11.36 4.98 18.07
N ASP A 328 10.95 6.09 18.68
CA ASP A 328 9.90 6.09 19.71
C ASP A 328 8.46 6.07 19.14
N ARG A 329 8.33 6.10 17.80
CA ARG A 329 7.06 6.10 17.05
C ARG A 329 6.20 7.35 17.27
N THR A 330 6.78 8.45 17.76
CA THR A 330 6.10 9.76 17.84
C THR A 330 6.08 10.48 16.50
N LEU A 331 7.02 10.18 15.59
CA LEU A 331 6.92 10.54 14.18
C LEU A 331 6.71 9.30 13.32
N ILE A 332 5.85 9.42 12.32
CA ILE A 332 5.65 8.41 11.28
C ILE A 332 5.78 9.09 9.90
N PRO A 333 6.51 8.48 8.95
CA PRO A 333 6.61 9.00 7.59
C PRO A 333 5.22 9.22 6.95
N ASN A 334 5.07 10.29 6.19
CA ASN A 334 3.88 10.47 5.36
C ASN A 334 3.95 9.59 4.10
N LEU A 335 2.88 9.58 3.32
CA LEU A 335 2.76 8.75 2.12
C LEU A 335 3.89 8.99 1.11
N LEU A 336 4.29 10.26 0.91
CA LEU A 336 5.38 10.61 0.00
C LEU A 336 6.73 10.06 0.49
N VAL A 337 7.06 10.24 1.77
CA VAL A 337 8.32 9.73 2.33
C VAL A 337 8.36 8.21 2.29
N MET A 338 7.23 7.55 2.55
CA MET A 338 7.10 6.10 2.37
C MET A 338 7.43 5.70 0.93
N PHE A 339 6.76 6.27 -0.08
CA PHE A 339 7.04 5.94 -1.49
C PHE A 339 8.45 6.30 -1.93
N LEU A 340 9.06 7.35 -1.38
CA LEU A 340 10.47 7.66 -1.63
C LEU A 340 11.36 6.47 -1.28
N VAL A 341 11.24 5.92 -0.08
CA VAL A 341 12.16 4.87 0.40
C VAL A 341 11.78 3.46 -0.04
N VAL A 342 10.51 3.18 -0.32
CA VAL A 342 10.08 1.83 -0.73
C VAL A 342 9.99 1.62 -2.23
N SER A 343 9.87 2.69 -3.02
CA SER A 343 9.54 2.58 -4.45
C SER A 343 10.38 3.49 -5.35
N ILE A 344 10.34 4.80 -5.14
CA ILE A 344 10.93 5.78 -6.05
C ILE A 344 12.47 5.71 -6.06
N LEU A 345 13.10 5.74 -4.88
CA LEU A 345 14.56 5.60 -4.77
C LEU A 345 15.01 4.17 -5.12
N PRO A 346 14.46 3.08 -4.57
CA PRO A 346 14.95 1.74 -4.85
C PRO A 346 14.51 1.16 -6.22
N SER A 347 13.76 1.91 -7.04
CA SER A 347 13.21 1.43 -8.31
C SER A 347 12.23 0.25 -8.19
N VAL A 348 11.45 0.21 -7.11
CA VAL A 348 10.49 -0.88 -6.87
C VAL A 348 9.13 -0.45 -7.38
N ARG A 349 8.57 -1.23 -8.30
CA ARG A 349 7.21 -1.04 -8.83
C ARG A 349 6.18 -1.17 -7.72
N ALA A 350 5.34 -0.16 -7.55
CA ALA A 350 4.31 -0.15 -6.53
C ALA A 350 2.94 -0.55 -7.10
N LEU A 351 2.35 -1.62 -6.56
CA LEU A 351 1.03 -2.11 -6.97
C LEU A 351 -0.02 -1.72 -5.94
N GLY A 352 -1.05 -0.96 -6.35
CA GLY A 352 -1.96 -0.33 -5.40
C GLY A 352 -3.43 -0.38 -5.77
N GLY A 353 -4.25 0.25 -4.91
CA GLY A 353 -5.69 0.41 -5.11
C GLY A 353 -6.04 1.49 -6.12
N SER A 354 -7.32 1.83 -6.25
CA SER A 354 -7.83 2.70 -7.31
C SER A 354 -7.18 4.08 -7.38
N HIS A 355 -6.67 4.65 -6.27
CA HIS A 355 -6.05 5.98 -6.29
C HIS A 355 -4.56 5.97 -6.64
N GLN A 356 -3.86 4.87 -6.35
CA GLN A 356 -2.41 4.80 -6.49
C GLN A 356 -1.92 4.96 -7.94
N PRO A 357 -2.58 4.36 -8.96
CA PRO A 357 -2.26 4.62 -10.35
C PRO A 357 -2.33 6.10 -10.73
N VAL A 358 -2.98 6.95 -9.94
CA VAL A 358 -3.04 8.40 -10.24
C VAL A 358 -2.04 9.18 -9.40
N TYR A 359 -2.05 9.07 -8.08
CA TYR A 359 -1.18 9.92 -7.26
C TYR A 359 0.30 9.53 -7.35
N PHE A 360 0.63 8.26 -7.64
CA PHE A 360 2.01 7.80 -7.60
C PHE A 360 2.86 8.36 -8.76
N PRO A 361 2.39 8.38 -10.02
CA PRO A 361 3.02 9.15 -11.10
C PRO A 361 3.24 10.62 -10.72
N LEU A 362 2.25 11.25 -10.07
CA LEU A 362 2.33 12.65 -9.65
C LEU A 362 3.41 12.88 -8.57
N MET A 363 3.58 11.95 -7.63
CA MET A 363 4.68 12.00 -6.66
C MET A 363 6.05 11.94 -7.35
N ARG A 364 6.18 11.10 -8.39
CA ARG A 364 7.41 10.98 -9.18
C ARG A 364 7.69 12.27 -9.97
N TYR A 365 6.65 12.86 -10.57
CA TYR A 365 6.71 14.17 -11.23
C TYR A 365 7.20 15.27 -10.28
N ILE A 366 6.63 15.34 -9.06
CA ILE A 366 7.03 16.29 -8.03
C ILE A 366 8.51 16.15 -7.69
N LEU A 367 8.97 14.92 -7.44
CA LEU A 367 10.38 14.69 -7.14
C LEU A 367 11.27 15.11 -8.31
N PHE A 368 10.92 14.72 -9.54
CA PHE A 368 11.67 15.09 -10.73
C PHE A 368 11.81 16.61 -10.88
N ASN A 369 10.72 17.36 -10.72
CA ASN A 369 10.77 18.83 -10.83
C ASN A 369 11.50 19.48 -9.68
N ALA A 370 11.36 18.97 -8.46
CA ALA A 370 12.11 19.48 -7.32
C ALA A 370 13.62 19.29 -7.49
N LEU A 371 14.05 18.14 -8.01
CA LEU A 371 15.44 17.84 -8.39
C LEU A 371 15.92 18.75 -9.53
N LYS A 372 15.08 18.95 -10.56
CA LYS A 372 15.37 19.83 -11.71
C LYS A 372 15.53 21.29 -11.26
N GLY A 373 14.64 21.79 -10.42
CA GLY A 373 14.69 23.14 -9.86
C GLY A 373 15.88 23.36 -8.92
N ALA A 374 16.36 22.30 -8.25
CA ALA A 374 17.58 22.32 -7.46
C ALA A 374 18.87 22.08 -8.29
N ASN A 375 18.75 21.69 -9.55
CA ASN A 375 19.85 21.33 -10.46
C ASN A 375 20.80 20.25 -9.89
N ILE A 376 20.23 19.17 -9.35
CA ILE A 376 20.97 18.05 -8.75
C ILE A 376 20.52 16.69 -9.31
N ASP A 377 21.28 15.64 -9.00
CA ASP A 377 21.01 14.23 -9.23
C ASP A 377 20.43 13.92 -10.63
N ALA A 378 21.19 14.31 -11.67
CA ALA A 378 20.78 14.17 -13.08
C ALA A 378 20.58 12.71 -13.49
N ASP A 379 21.35 11.80 -12.91
CA ASP A 379 21.23 10.34 -13.05
C ASP A 379 19.91 9.81 -12.47
N LEU A 380 19.52 10.26 -11.28
CA LEU A 380 18.23 9.91 -10.69
C LEU A 380 17.08 10.47 -11.53
N ARG A 381 17.19 11.72 -12.01
CA ARG A 381 16.18 12.30 -12.91
C ARG A 381 16.05 11.52 -14.21
N HIS A 382 17.16 11.08 -14.80
CA HIS A 382 17.14 10.24 -15.98
C HIS A 382 16.46 8.89 -15.68
N ALA A 383 16.80 8.23 -14.58
CA ALA A 383 16.17 6.96 -14.20
C ALA A 383 14.65 7.10 -13.95
N LEU A 384 14.19 8.20 -13.33
CA LEU A 384 12.76 8.44 -13.12
C LEU A 384 11.97 8.56 -14.43
N ALA A 385 12.59 9.11 -15.48
CA ALA A 385 11.95 9.29 -16.78
C ALA A 385 11.92 8.01 -17.63
N ASN A 386 12.72 7.00 -17.29
CA ASN A 386 12.88 5.77 -18.08
C ASN A 386 12.41 4.50 -17.35
N ASP A 387 11.86 4.61 -16.13
CA ASP A 387 11.32 3.45 -15.42
C ASP A 387 10.17 2.81 -16.21
N ASP A 388 10.23 1.50 -16.42
CA ASP A 388 9.15 0.74 -17.04
C ASP A 388 8.04 0.42 -16.02
N VAL A 389 6.87 1.04 -16.19
CA VAL A 389 5.67 0.86 -15.35
C VAL A 389 6.03 0.98 -13.87
N PRO A 390 6.42 2.17 -13.38
CA PRO A 390 6.85 2.35 -12.00
C PRO A 390 5.73 2.11 -10.98
N GLY A 391 4.46 2.24 -11.38
CA GLY A 391 3.32 1.88 -10.55
C GLY A 391 2.17 1.36 -11.41
N ALA A 392 1.29 0.56 -10.80
CA ALA A 392 0.12 0.03 -11.51
C ALA A 392 -1.02 -0.32 -10.54
N TRP A 393 -2.20 -0.55 -11.13
CA TRP A 393 -3.35 -1.06 -10.40
C TRP A 393 -3.16 -2.53 -10.08
N GLY A 394 -3.13 -2.88 -8.79
CA GLY A 394 -2.89 -4.25 -8.32
C GLY A 394 -3.69 -4.67 -7.09
N HIS A 395 -4.55 -3.81 -6.55
CA HIS A 395 -5.44 -4.12 -5.43
C HIS A 395 -6.90 -4.01 -5.88
N ARG A 396 -7.72 -5.00 -5.51
CA ARG A 396 -9.10 -5.20 -6.01
C ARG A 396 -9.18 -5.32 -7.54
N VAL A 397 -8.13 -5.84 -8.17
CA VAL A 397 -8.16 -6.23 -9.59
C VAL A 397 -9.03 -7.48 -9.79
N ILE A 398 -9.09 -8.33 -8.76
CA ILE A 398 -10.00 -9.47 -8.67
C ILE A 398 -11.08 -9.11 -7.67
N GLU A 399 -12.34 -9.24 -8.08
CA GLU A 399 -13.54 -9.09 -7.27
C GLU A 399 -14.43 -10.31 -7.54
N SER A 400 -14.64 -11.13 -6.50
CA SER A 400 -15.48 -12.33 -6.57
C SER A 400 -16.39 -12.39 -5.34
N GLY A 401 -17.54 -13.05 -5.50
CA GLY A 401 -18.53 -13.22 -4.45
C GLY A 401 -18.19 -14.30 -3.41
N ASP A 402 -17.09 -15.04 -3.57
CA ASP A 402 -16.71 -16.05 -2.59
C ASP A 402 -16.34 -15.37 -1.25
N GLU A 403 -16.87 -15.88 -0.15
CA GLU A 403 -16.46 -15.47 1.20
C GLU A 403 -15.21 -16.26 1.61
N PRO A 404 -14.07 -15.60 1.92
CA PRO A 404 -12.84 -16.30 2.30
C PRO A 404 -13.00 -17.19 3.54
N PHE A 405 -13.93 -16.83 4.43
CA PHE A 405 -14.24 -17.63 5.62
C PHE A 405 -14.88 -18.98 5.28
N GLU A 406 -15.70 -19.06 4.24
CA GLU A 406 -16.31 -20.31 3.78
C GLU A 406 -15.26 -21.33 3.32
N LEU A 407 -14.18 -20.85 2.69
CA LEU A 407 -13.05 -21.69 2.30
C LEU A 407 -12.33 -22.26 3.52
N LEU A 408 -12.17 -21.46 4.58
CA LEU A 408 -11.57 -21.88 5.84
C LEU A 408 -12.45 -22.90 6.59
N ARG A 409 -13.77 -22.77 6.49
CA ARG A 409 -14.75 -23.61 7.20
C ARG A 409 -14.79 -25.05 6.69
N ASN A 410 -14.60 -25.25 5.40
CA ASN A 410 -14.77 -26.57 4.77
C ASN A 410 -13.59 -27.53 4.99
N ASP A 411 -12.61 -27.20 5.87
CA ASP A 411 -11.38 -27.94 6.19
C ASP A 411 -10.53 -28.37 4.97
N GLY A 412 -10.93 -27.99 3.76
CA GLY A 412 -10.17 -28.15 2.53
C GLY A 412 -9.02 -27.17 2.56
N ILE A 413 -7.80 -27.68 2.73
CA ILE A 413 -6.61 -26.92 2.36
C ILE A 413 -6.74 -26.69 0.85
N VAL A 414 -7.11 -25.47 0.46
CA VAL A 414 -7.10 -25.11 -0.96
C VAL A 414 -5.65 -25.00 -1.38
N GLU A 415 -5.23 -25.84 -2.30
CA GLU A 415 -3.88 -25.78 -2.83
C GLU A 415 -3.69 -24.43 -3.54
N THR A 416 -2.55 -23.78 -3.30
CA THR A 416 -2.27 -22.48 -3.91
C THR A 416 -2.37 -22.53 -5.44
N SER A 417 -1.99 -23.66 -6.05
CA SER A 417 -2.11 -23.86 -7.51
C SER A 417 -3.54 -23.75 -7.99
N ASP A 418 -4.50 -24.34 -7.28
CA ASP A 418 -5.90 -24.32 -7.68
C ASP A 418 -6.45 -22.89 -7.67
N LEU A 419 -6.09 -22.08 -6.67
CA LEU A 419 -6.45 -20.66 -6.61
C LEU A 419 -5.82 -19.87 -7.77
N ILE A 420 -4.52 -20.06 -8.01
CA ILE A 420 -3.79 -19.38 -9.08
C ILE A 420 -4.35 -19.74 -10.46
N ASP A 421 -4.74 -20.99 -10.68
CA ASP A 421 -5.29 -21.45 -11.95
C ASP A 421 -6.74 -20.98 -12.13
N ARG A 422 -7.59 -21.14 -11.10
CA ARG A 422 -8.98 -20.68 -11.13
C ARG A 422 -9.07 -19.17 -11.40
N PHE A 423 -8.43 -18.36 -10.58
CA PHE A 423 -8.55 -16.91 -10.71
C PHE A 423 -7.71 -16.36 -11.87
N GLY A 424 -6.55 -16.96 -12.14
CA GLY A 424 -5.67 -16.51 -13.22
C GLY A 424 -6.25 -16.70 -14.62
N ALA A 425 -7.17 -17.64 -14.82
CA ALA A 425 -7.80 -17.93 -16.11
C ALA A 425 -8.94 -16.97 -16.48
N VAL A 426 -9.52 -16.25 -15.49
CA VAL A 426 -10.64 -15.34 -15.71
C VAL A 426 -10.20 -14.16 -16.57
N PRO A 427 -10.94 -13.75 -17.62
CA PRO A 427 -10.64 -12.56 -18.39
C PRO A 427 -10.50 -11.32 -17.50
N PHE A 428 -9.53 -10.44 -17.76
CA PHE A 428 -9.27 -9.25 -16.94
C PHE A 428 -10.53 -8.42 -16.71
N ALA A 429 -11.28 -8.12 -17.78
CA ALA A 429 -12.47 -7.29 -17.71
C ALA A 429 -13.61 -7.94 -16.92
N GLU A 430 -13.61 -9.27 -16.79
CA GLU A 430 -14.58 -9.99 -15.95
C GLU A 430 -14.08 -10.03 -14.50
N ALA A 431 -12.80 -10.34 -14.29
CA ALA A 431 -12.16 -10.48 -12.98
C ALA A 431 -12.30 -9.23 -12.11
N CYS A 432 -12.30 -8.03 -12.71
CA CYS A 432 -12.45 -6.79 -11.96
C CYS A 432 -13.86 -6.48 -11.44
N GLY A 433 -14.83 -7.38 -11.66
CA GLY A 433 -16.16 -7.32 -11.05
C GLY A 433 -16.89 -6.01 -11.30
N SER A 434 -17.38 -5.39 -10.23
CA SER A 434 -18.15 -4.14 -10.28
C SER A 434 -17.28 -2.90 -10.39
N MET A 435 -16.01 -2.97 -9.99
CA MET A 435 -15.13 -1.81 -9.86
C MET A 435 -15.72 -0.70 -8.97
N SER A 436 -16.52 -1.07 -7.95
CA SER A 436 -17.22 -0.14 -7.06
C SER A 436 -16.29 0.89 -6.40
N GLY A 437 -15.02 0.53 -6.13
CA GLY A 437 -13.99 1.43 -5.60
C GLY A 437 -13.52 2.54 -6.55
N PHE A 438 -13.90 2.48 -7.83
CA PHE A 438 -13.71 3.54 -8.82
C PHE A 438 -15.03 4.27 -9.09
N ILE A 439 -16.10 3.51 -9.33
CA ILE A 439 -17.40 4.07 -9.74
C ILE A 439 -17.99 4.98 -8.65
N SER A 440 -17.90 4.57 -7.38
CA SER A 440 -18.44 5.34 -6.25
C SER A 440 -17.57 6.50 -5.79
N ASP A 441 -16.40 6.70 -6.41
CA ASP A 441 -15.44 7.73 -6.02
C ASP A 441 -15.59 8.99 -6.86
N THR A 442 -15.89 10.11 -6.20
CA THR A 442 -16.07 11.40 -6.86
C THR A 442 -14.82 11.88 -7.59
N SER A 443 -13.62 11.55 -7.09
CA SER A 443 -12.35 11.93 -7.73
C SER A 443 -12.20 11.27 -9.09
N TRP A 444 -12.65 10.02 -9.22
CA TRP A 444 -12.68 9.29 -10.49
C TRP A 444 -13.71 9.85 -11.46
N GLN A 445 -14.87 10.28 -10.97
CA GLN A 445 -15.91 10.95 -11.78
C GLN A 445 -15.42 12.30 -12.32
N ASP A 446 -14.72 13.07 -11.50
CA ASP A 446 -14.10 14.35 -11.88
C ASP A 446 -12.98 14.13 -12.91
N LEU A 447 -12.12 13.13 -12.69
CA LEU A 447 -11.08 12.73 -13.64
C LEU A 447 -11.66 12.31 -15.00
N GLN A 448 -12.71 11.48 -15.02
CA GLN A 448 -13.42 11.11 -16.26
C GLN A 448 -13.91 12.35 -17.01
N THR A 449 -14.48 13.31 -16.29
CA THR A 449 -14.94 14.57 -16.86
C THR A 449 -13.77 15.39 -17.43
N GLY A 450 -12.65 15.46 -16.70
CA GLY A 450 -11.42 16.11 -17.13
C GLY A 450 -10.84 15.50 -18.40
N LEU A 451 -10.75 14.17 -18.47
CA LEU A 451 -10.29 13.43 -19.65
C LEU A 451 -11.20 13.67 -20.86
N ARG A 452 -12.52 13.59 -20.70
CA ARG A 452 -13.49 13.84 -21.79
C ARG A 452 -13.41 15.27 -22.32
N LYS A 453 -13.14 16.25 -21.44
CA LYS A 453 -12.98 17.67 -21.79
C LYS A 453 -11.55 18.02 -22.23
N GLN A 454 -10.63 17.06 -22.25
CA GLN A 454 -9.20 17.28 -22.52
C GLN A 454 -8.55 18.32 -21.58
N ALA A 455 -9.10 18.48 -20.37
CA ALA A 455 -8.47 19.28 -19.31
C ALA A 455 -7.33 18.51 -18.62
N ILE A 456 -7.33 17.19 -18.77
CA ILE A 456 -6.28 16.26 -18.34
C ILE A 456 -6.00 15.34 -19.54
N ALA A 457 -4.73 15.03 -19.80
CA ALA A 457 -4.32 14.11 -20.85
C ALA A 457 -3.09 13.29 -20.45
N ALA A 458 -2.95 12.09 -21.03
CA ALA A 458 -1.75 11.27 -20.86
C ALA A 458 -0.47 11.89 -21.46
N THR A 459 -0.63 12.95 -22.26
CA THR A 459 0.46 13.77 -22.81
C THR A 459 0.88 14.92 -21.89
N ASP A 460 0.19 15.12 -20.76
CA ASP A 460 0.54 16.17 -19.81
C ASP A 460 1.91 15.91 -19.17
N PRO A 461 2.70 16.95 -18.87
CA PRO A 461 4.02 16.78 -18.23
C PRO A 461 3.95 16.00 -16.91
N GLU A 462 2.88 16.18 -16.14
CA GLU A 462 2.58 15.48 -14.90
C GLU A 462 2.51 13.96 -15.08
N TRP A 463 2.07 13.52 -16.26
CA TRP A 463 1.82 12.12 -16.57
C TRP A 463 3.01 11.41 -17.23
N GLY A 464 4.07 12.15 -17.60
CA GLY A 464 5.29 11.59 -18.20
C GLY A 464 6.12 10.67 -17.28
N PHE A 465 5.66 10.44 -16.05
CA PHE A 465 6.29 9.61 -15.03
C PHE A 465 5.42 8.42 -14.58
N SER A 466 4.40 8.09 -15.40
CA SER A 466 3.38 7.08 -15.12
C SER A 466 3.81 5.64 -15.29
#